data_AF-A0A9W8L1Q2-F1
#
_entry.id   AF-A0A9W8L1Q2-F1
#
_cell.length_a   1.000
_cell.length_b   1.000
_cell.length_c   1.000
_cell.angle_alpha   90.00
_cell.angle_beta   90.00
_cell.angle_gamma   90.00
#
_symmetry.space_group_name_H-M   'P 1'
#
loop_
_entity.id
_entity.type
_entity.pdbx_description
1 polymer ?
#
loop_
_entity_poly.entity_id
_entity_poly.type
_entity_poly.pdbx_seq_one_letter_code
_entity_poly.pdbx_strand_id
1 'polypeptide(L)'
;MVKLFATLLASAALLQGALGHMGVISPPPRSGIVANQLLKPCGGGNTLTTNVTTYDVDSKSVFVLRPGHGAGNLIFNYFTDSTITNDTKSFPLADVPVPKPGTYNTTLDFAKAGLKNGQSIVVQAIFNGTDDGKTEEYY
;
A
#
# COMPACT_ATOMS: atom_id res chain seq x y z
N MET A 1 -32.24 -8.68 -24.37
CA MET A 1 -31.75 -8.62 -22.97
C MET A 1 -30.36 -9.26 -22.88
N VAL A 2 -29.28 -8.57 -23.29
CA VAL A 2 -27.90 -9.12 -23.25
C VAL A 2 -26.88 -7.99 -22.96
N LYS A 3 -27.20 -7.06 -22.06
CA LYS A 3 -26.29 -5.95 -21.72
C LYS A 3 -26.03 -5.75 -20.23
N LEU A 4 -26.82 -6.37 -19.33
CA LEU A 4 -26.59 -6.27 -17.88
C LEU A 4 -25.60 -7.32 -17.34
N PHE A 5 -25.42 -8.46 -18.02
CA PHE A 5 -24.56 -9.54 -17.54
C PHE A 5 -23.06 -9.32 -17.82
N ALA A 6 -22.72 -8.65 -18.93
CA ALA A 6 -21.32 -8.41 -19.29
C ALA A 6 -20.62 -7.39 -18.37
N THR A 7 -21.37 -6.42 -17.85
CA THR A 7 -20.84 -5.36 -16.98
C THR A 7 -20.51 -5.90 -15.58
N LEU A 8 -21.32 -6.82 -15.04
CA LEU A 8 -21.10 -7.39 -13.70
C LEU A 8 -19.87 -8.32 -13.67
N LEU A 9 -19.63 -9.10 -14.74
CA LEU A 9 -18.46 -9.98 -14.86
C LEU A 9 -17.14 -9.21 -15.02
N ALA A 10 -17.14 -8.09 -15.74
CA ALA A 10 -15.94 -7.25 -15.89
C ALA A 10 -15.53 -6.59 -14.57
N SER A 11 -16.47 -6.14 -13.74
CA SER A 11 -16.19 -5.54 -12.43
C SER A 11 -15.59 -6.54 -11.43
N ALA A 12 -16.05 -7.79 -11.43
CA ALA A 12 -15.52 -8.84 -10.56
C ALA A 12 -14.12 -9.32 -10.97
N ALA A 13 -13.79 -9.30 -12.27
CA ALA A 13 -12.45 -9.60 -12.77
C ALA A 13 -11.44 -8.48 -12.44
N LEU A 14 -11.87 -7.21 -12.53
CA LEU A 14 -11.03 -6.06 -12.18
C LEU A 14 -10.72 -5.98 -10.67
N LEU A 15 -11.67 -6.35 -9.81
CA LEU A 15 -11.44 -6.42 -8.36
C LEU A 15 -10.43 -7.52 -7.99
N GLN A 16 -10.48 -8.66 -8.69
CA GLN A 16 -9.53 -9.76 -8.50
C GLN A 16 -8.14 -9.41 -9.04
N GLY A 17 -8.04 -8.70 -10.16
CA GLY A 17 -6.76 -8.23 -10.70
C GLY A 17 -6.05 -7.22 -9.80
N ALA A 18 -6.80 -6.34 -9.12
CA ALA A 18 -6.23 -5.37 -8.18
C ALA A 18 -5.63 -6.04 -6.93
N LEU A 19 -6.31 -7.07 -6.42
CA LEU A 19 -5.82 -7.90 -5.31
C LEU A 19 -4.76 -8.93 -5.73
N GLY A 20 -4.59 -9.14 -7.04
CA GLY A 20 -3.57 -10.02 -7.60
C GLY A 20 -2.15 -9.51 -7.33
N HIS A 21 -1.95 -8.19 -7.29
CA HIS A 21 -0.62 -7.58 -7.13
C HIS A 21 -0.33 -7.31 -5.65
N MET A 22 -1.10 -6.41 -5.02
CA MET A 22 -1.00 -6.10 -3.60
C MET A 22 -2.33 -5.56 -3.06
N GLY A 23 -2.73 -6.04 -1.88
CA GLY A 23 -3.82 -5.46 -1.10
C GLY A 23 -3.34 -4.91 0.24
N VAL A 24 -3.82 -3.72 0.62
CA VAL A 24 -3.68 -3.17 1.98
C VAL A 24 -4.96 -3.47 2.75
N ILE A 25 -4.84 -4.21 3.86
CA ILE A 25 -5.99 -4.65 4.66
C ILE A 25 -6.17 -3.75 5.88
N SER A 26 -5.08 -3.48 6.61
CA SER A 26 -5.10 -2.61 7.79
C SER A 26 -3.78 -1.84 7.87
N PRO A 27 -3.80 -0.52 8.11
CA PRO A 27 -4.99 0.36 8.07
C PRO A 27 -5.70 0.33 6.71
N PRO A 28 -6.97 0.78 6.63
CA PRO A 28 -7.61 0.95 5.34
C PRO A 28 -6.78 1.87 4.43
N PRO A 29 -6.60 1.53 3.15
CA PRO A 29 -5.89 2.39 2.22
C PRO A 29 -6.66 3.70 1.98
N ARG A 30 -5.92 4.74 1.59
CA ARG A 30 -6.47 6.10 1.34
C ARG A 30 -7.63 6.10 0.35
N SER A 31 -7.52 5.27 -0.68
CA SER A 31 -8.54 5.04 -1.69
C SER A 31 -8.70 3.54 -1.89
N GLY A 32 -9.80 3.12 -2.52
CA GLY A 32 -9.92 1.75 -2.98
C GLY A 32 -8.71 1.34 -3.84
N ILE A 33 -8.29 0.09 -3.73
CA ILE A 33 -7.16 -0.47 -4.49
C ILE A 33 -7.62 -0.65 -5.95
N VAL A 34 -6.96 0.03 -6.89
CA VAL A 34 -7.17 -0.13 -8.33
C VAL A 34 -5.87 -0.60 -8.96
N ALA A 35 -5.86 -1.82 -9.54
CA ALA A 35 -4.66 -2.50 -10.04
C ALA A 35 -3.75 -1.59 -10.87
N ASN A 36 -4.33 -0.90 -11.86
CA ASN A 36 -3.61 -0.06 -12.81
C ASN A 36 -3.02 1.22 -12.18
N GLN A 37 -3.44 1.58 -10.96
CA GLN A 37 -2.93 2.74 -10.26
C GLN A 37 -1.83 2.40 -9.25
N LEU A 38 -1.63 1.11 -8.94
CA LEU A 38 -0.55 0.62 -8.08
C LEU A 38 0.85 0.83 -8.68
N LEU A 39 0.96 1.30 -9.93
CA LEU A 39 2.24 1.68 -10.55
C LEU A 39 2.58 3.16 -10.34
N LYS A 40 1.75 3.91 -9.60
CA LYS A 40 1.92 5.34 -9.31
C LYS A 40 2.06 5.53 -7.79
N PRO A 41 2.71 6.62 -7.33
CA PRO A 41 2.74 6.96 -5.92
C PRO A 41 1.35 6.93 -5.29
N CYS A 42 1.28 6.44 -4.05
CA CYS A 42 0.08 6.25 -3.26
C CYS A 42 -1.06 5.51 -3.98
N GLY A 43 -0.76 4.62 -4.93
CA GLY A 43 -1.78 3.93 -5.73
C GLY A 43 -2.65 4.91 -6.53
N GLY A 44 -2.12 6.07 -6.93
CA GLY A 44 -2.85 7.15 -7.61
C GLY A 44 -3.62 8.11 -6.69
N GLY A 45 -3.66 7.86 -5.39
CA GLY A 45 -4.30 8.71 -4.37
C GLY A 45 -3.37 9.81 -3.87
N ASN A 46 -2.92 10.73 -4.73
CA ASN A 46 -1.82 11.64 -4.43
C ASN A 46 -2.16 12.76 -3.42
N THR A 47 -3.44 13.08 -3.23
CA THR A 47 -3.90 14.13 -2.31
C THR A 47 -4.32 13.54 -0.97
N LEU A 48 -4.00 14.22 0.13
CA LEU A 48 -4.45 13.82 1.47
C LEU A 48 -5.99 13.73 1.56
N THR A 49 -6.46 12.69 2.25
CA THR A 49 -7.85 12.52 2.64
C THR A 49 -8.07 13.02 4.06
N THR A 50 -9.29 13.44 4.37
CA THR A 50 -9.68 13.86 5.72
C THR A 50 -9.91 12.68 6.67
N ASN A 51 -10.16 11.49 6.14
CA ASN A 51 -10.27 10.27 6.92
C ASN A 51 -8.87 9.71 7.19
N VAL A 52 -8.33 10.01 8.37
CA VAL A 52 -6.98 9.63 8.80
C VAL A 52 -7.05 8.56 9.88
N THR A 53 -6.15 7.58 9.81
CA THR A 53 -5.96 6.64 10.92
C THR A 53 -4.98 7.24 11.91
N THR A 54 -5.38 7.33 13.18
CA THR A 54 -4.49 7.74 14.26
C THR A 54 -3.71 6.54 14.78
N TYR A 55 -2.42 6.74 15.01
CA TYR A 55 -1.54 5.74 15.62
C TYR A 55 -0.96 6.31 16.90
N ASP A 56 -0.71 5.42 17.85
CA ASP A 56 0.09 5.75 19.02
C ASP A 56 1.57 5.67 18.64
N VAL A 57 2.27 6.80 18.75
CA VAL A 57 3.69 6.94 18.39
C VAL A 57 4.57 6.16 19.35
N ASP A 58 4.13 5.99 20.61
CA ASP A 58 4.88 5.32 21.67
C ASP A 58 4.68 3.79 21.64
N SER A 59 3.96 3.28 20.64
CA SER A 59 3.71 1.86 20.46
C SER A 59 3.97 1.40 19.03
N LYS A 60 4.05 0.09 18.86
CA LYS A 60 4.13 -0.54 17.55
C LYS A 60 2.75 -0.63 16.92
N SER A 61 2.60 -0.06 15.74
CA SER A 61 1.35 -0.09 14.97
C SER A 61 1.34 -1.23 13.97
N VAL A 62 0.25 -2.01 13.95
CA VAL A 62 0.12 -3.18 13.08
C VAL A 62 -0.31 -2.76 11.67
N PHE A 63 0.42 -3.26 10.68
CA PHE A 63 0.10 -3.17 9.26
C PHE A 63 -0.11 -4.58 8.71
N VAL A 64 -1.22 -4.77 8.01
CA VAL A 64 -1.62 -6.03 7.40
C VAL A 64 -1.75 -5.83 5.90
N LEU A 65 -0.87 -6.49 5.14
CA LEU A 65 -0.87 -6.44 3.68
C LEU A 65 -0.87 -7.83 3.09
N ARG A 66 -1.31 -7.91 1.84
CA ARG A 66 -1.38 -9.15 1.09
C ARG A 66 -0.78 -8.96 -0.31
N PRO A 67 0.52 -9.22 -0.48
CA PRO A 67 1.11 -9.47 -1.79
C PRO A 67 0.43 -10.68 -2.45
N GLY A 68 0.01 -10.52 -3.70
CA GLY A 68 -0.78 -11.55 -4.39
C GLY A 68 0.03 -12.48 -5.30
N HIS A 69 1.23 -12.10 -5.73
CA HIS A 69 2.17 -12.95 -6.46
C HIS A 69 3.64 -12.60 -6.14
N GLY A 70 4.56 -13.49 -6.54
CA GLY A 70 6.01 -13.28 -6.42
C GLY A 70 6.59 -13.42 -5.01
N ALA A 71 7.91 -13.48 -4.96
CA ALA A 71 8.70 -13.23 -3.75
C ALA A 71 9.36 -11.85 -3.88
N GLY A 72 9.67 -11.22 -2.75
CA GLY A 72 10.23 -9.88 -2.74
C GLY A 72 10.19 -9.26 -1.36
N ASN A 73 10.02 -7.95 -1.30
CA ASN A 73 10.02 -7.20 -0.05
C ASN A 73 8.81 -6.25 0.02
N LEU A 74 8.24 -6.12 1.22
CA LEU A 74 7.33 -5.04 1.57
C LEU A 74 8.14 -3.92 2.23
N ILE A 75 8.28 -2.82 1.50
CA ILE A 75 9.02 -1.62 1.91
C ILE A 75 7.99 -0.59 2.40
N PHE A 76 8.19 -0.07 3.60
CA PHE A 76 7.35 0.96 4.19
C PHE A 76 8.12 2.25 4.27
N ASN A 77 7.55 3.30 3.68
CA ASN A 77 8.05 4.65 3.77
C ASN A 77 6.99 5.58 4.34
N TYR A 78 7.41 6.74 4.82
CA TYR A 78 6.51 7.84 5.12
C TYR A 78 6.88 9.13 4.41
N PHE A 79 5.86 9.99 4.27
CA PHE A 79 5.97 11.34 3.76
C PHE A 79 5.32 12.31 4.75
N THR A 80 5.80 13.56 4.77
CA THR A 80 5.23 14.64 5.58
C THR A 80 4.47 15.67 4.75
N ASP A 81 4.64 15.63 3.43
CA ASP A 81 3.99 16.55 2.50
C ASP A 81 2.51 16.24 2.32
N SER A 82 1.73 17.29 2.05
CA SER A 82 0.28 17.19 1.87
C SER A 82 -0.14 16.66 0.50
N THR A 83 0.78 16.66 -0.47
CA THR A 83 0.61 16.14 -1.81
C THR A 83 1.84 15.35 -2.20
N ILE A 84 1.64 14.12 -2.66
CA ILE A 84 2.74 13.21 -3.01
C ILE A 84 2.86 13.10 -4.53
N THR A 85 4.07 13.33 -5.03
CA THR A 85 4.47 13.15 -6.43
C THR A 85 5.67 12.22 -6.49
N ASN A 86 6.14 11.89 -7.70
CA ASN A 86 7.35 11.06 -7.88
C ASN A 86 8.61 11.69 -7.27
N ASP A 87 8.65 13.02 -7.12
CA ASP A 87 9.81 13.75 -6.61
C ASP A 87 9.70 14.03 -5.11
N THR A 88 8.57 13.71 -4.48
CA THR A 88 8.38 13.93 -3.04
C THR A 88 9.34 13.03 -2.27
N LYS A 89 10.13 13.64 -1.38
CA LYS A 89 11.07 12.91 -0.54
C LYS A 89 10.32 12.01 0.43
N SER A 90 10.67 10.73 0.41
CA SER A 90 10.19 9.73 1.37
C SER A 90 11.27 9.40 2.42
N PHE A 91 10.83 8.83 3.53
CA PHE A 91 11.69 8.39 4.62
C PHE A 91 11.37 6.93 5.00
N PRO A 92 12.39 6.10 5.26
CA PRO A 92 12.18 4.68 5.51
C PRO A 92 11.58 4.41 6.89
N LEU A 93 10.69 3.41 6.97
CA LEU A 93 10.14 2.85 8.22
C LEU A 93 10.54 1.40 8.42
N ALA A 94 10.36 0.55 7.39
CA ALA A 94 10.63 -0.88 7.48
C ALA A 94 10.87 -1.49 6.10
N ASP A 95 11.58 -2.61 6.08
CA ASP A 95 11.77 -3.46 4.92
C ASP A 95 11.55 -4.92 5.38
N VAL A 96 10.52 -5.57 4.85
CA VAL A 96 10.01 -6.85 5.34
C VAL A 96 10.07 -7.89 4.22
N PRO A 97 10.87 -8.97 4.39
CA PRO A 97 10.94 -10.04 3.40
C PRO A 97 9.60 -10.77 3.22
N VAL A 98 9.24 -10.98 1.96
CA VAL A 98 8.06 -11.73 1.49
C VAL A 98 8.58 -12.91 0.66
N PRO A 99 8.87 -14.06 1.28
CA PRO A 99 9.38 -15.23 0.55
C PRO A 99 8.34 -15.89 -0.37
N LYS A 100 7.05 -15.59 -0.19
CA LYS A 100 5.95 -16.13 -1.00
C LYS A 100 4.69 -15.26 -0.88
N PRO A 101 3.72 -15.39 -1.78
CA PRO A 101 2.43 -14.70 -1.64
C PRO A 101 1.69 -15.11 -0.36
N GLY A 102 0.94 -14.17 0.23
CA GLY A 102 0.22 -14.43 1.47
C GLY A 102 -0.16 -13.16 2.23
N THR A 103 -0.74 -13.33 3.41
CA THR A 103 -1.02 -12.21 4.31
C THR A 103 0.14 -12.03 5.28
N TYR A 104 0.64 -10.81 5.37
CA TYR A 104 1.78 -10.44 6.20
C TYR A 104 1.34 -9.42 7.24
N ASN A 105 1.58 -9.78 8.50
CA ASN A 105 1.40 -8.90 9.64
C ASN A 105 2.77 -8.33 10.00
N THR A 106 2.95 -7.03 9.81
CA THR A 106 4.15 -6.32 10.23
C THR A 106 3.80 -5.25 11.24
N THR A 107 4.79 -4.80 11.98
CA THR A 107 4.64 -3.71 12.93
C THR A 107 5.60 -2.59 12.60
N LEU A 108 5.09 -1.36 12.52
CA LEU A 108 5.90 -0.16 12.36
C LEU A 108 6.07 0.54 13.70
N ASP A 109 7.27 1.02 13.96
CA ASP A 109 7.66 1.77 15.16
C ASP A 109 7.94 3.22 14.74
N PHE A 110 6.98 4.10 14.98
CA PHE A 110 7.05 5.49 14.55
C PHE A 110 8.00 6.31 15.43
N ALA A 111 8.12 5.99 16.73
CA ALA A 111 9.10 6.61 17.62
C ALA A 111 10.53 6.34 17.16
N LYS A 112 10.84 5.11 16.71
CA LYS A 112 12.16 4.77 16.13
C LYS A 112 12.49 5.59 14.88
N ALA A 113 11.47 6.02 14.12
CA ALA A 113 11.61 6.90 12.97
C ALA A 113 11.71 8.40 13.34
N GLY A 114 11.67 8.74 14.63
CA GLY A 114 11.75 10.11 15.15
C GLY A 114 10.46 10.92 15.01
N LEU A 115 9.35 10.26 14.71
CA LEU A 115 8.04 10.90 14.62
C LEU A 115 7.52 11.29 16.00
N LYS A 116 6.68 12.32 16.04
CA LYS A 116 6.16 12.90 17.29
C LYS A 116 4.63 12.93 17.30
N ASN A 117 4.05 12.92 18.50
CA ASN A 117 2.61 13.07 18.70
C ASN A 117 2.08 14.33 18.00
N GLY A 118 0.96 14.18 17.29
CA GLY A 118 0.31 15.25 16.54
C GLY A 118 0.86 15.48 15.13
N GLN A 119 1.89 14.74 14.69
CA GLN A 119 2.41 14.85 13.34
C GLN A 119 1.54 14.08 12.34
N SER A 120 1.05 14.76 11.30
CA SER A 120 0.38 14.12 10.16
C SER A 120 1.41 13.58 9.18
N ILE A 121 1.27 12.32 8.81
CA ILE A 121 2.11 11.66 7.82
C ILE A 121 1.27 10.85 6.83
N VAL A 122 1.90 10.49 5.72
CA VAL A 122 1.40 9.47 4.79
C VAL A 122 2.31 8.27 4.89
N VAL A 123 1.78 7.12 5.28
CA VAL A 123 2.52 5.85 5.18
C VAL A 123 2.21 5.23 3.82
N GLN A 124 3.25 4.87 3.08
CA GLN A 124 3.14 4.13 1.84
C GLN A 124 3.83 2.79 1.98
N ALA A 125 3.13 1.73 1.61
CA ALA A 125 3.72 0.42 1.43
C ALA A 125 4.03 0.23 -0.06
N ILE A 126 5.20 -0.34 -0.32
CA ILE A 126 5.68 -0.66 -1.66
C ILE A 126 5.99 -2.15 -1.64
N PHE A 127 5.30 -2.94 -2.45
CA PHE A 127 5.72 -4.30 -2.72
C PHE A 127 6.67 -4.28 -3.90
N ASN A 128 7.95 -4.53 -3.63
CA ASN A 128 8.98 -4.74 -4.62
C ASN A 128 9.10 -6.25 -4.83
N GLY A 129 8.34 -6.78 -5.78
CA GLY A 129 8.20 -8.20 -6.07
C GLY A 129 8.98 -8.61 -7.31
N THR A 130 9.42 -9.87 -7.36
CA THR A 130 9.86 -10.49 -8.61
C THR A 130 8.71 -11.31 -9.18
N ASP A 131 8.23 -10.93 -10.35
CA ASP A 131 7.23 -11.67 -11.14
C ASP A 131 7.81 -12.08 -12.49
N ASP A 132 7.69 -13.36 -12.85
CA ASP A 132 8.24 -13.93 -14.09
C ASP A 132 9.71 -13.53 -14.40
N GLY A 133 10.54 -13.36 -13.36
CA GLY A 133 11.94 -12.97 -13.47
C GLY A 133 12.19 -11.47 -13.69
N LYS A 134 11.17 -10.63 -13.61
CA LYS A 134 11.26 -9.17 -13.61
C LYS A 134 10.93 -8.61 -12.24
N THR A 135 11.66 -7.58 -11.84
CA THR A 135 11.36 -6.80 -10.64
C THR A 135 10.26 -5.79 -10.97
N GLU A 136 9.20 -5.78 -10.17
CA GLU A 136 8.05 -4.90 -10.30
C GLU A 136 7.72 -4.26 -8.96
N GLU A 137 7.36 -2.97 -9.00
CA GLU A 137 7.00 -2.20 -7.81
C GLU A 137 5.51 -1.86 -7.81
N TYR A 138 4.85 -2.18 -6.71
CA TYR A 138 3.44 -1.92 -6.48
C TYR A 138 3.27 -1.05 -5.23
N TYR A 139 2.55 0.07 -5.37
CA TYR A 139 2.53 1.22 -4.45
C TYR A 139 1.23 1.40 -3.66
#